data_AF-A0A960KCW5-F1
#
_entry.id   AF-A0A960KCW5-F1
#
_cell.length_a   1.000
_cell.length_b   1.000
_cell.length_c   1.000
_cell.angle_alpha   90.00
_cell.angle_beta   90.00
_cell.angle_gamma   90.00
#
_symmetry.space_group_name_H-M   'P 1'
#
loop_
_entity.id
_entity.type
_entity.pdbx_description
1 polymer ?
#
loop_
_entity_poly.entity_id
_entity_poly.type
_entity_poly.pdbx_seq_one_letter_code
_entity_poly.pdbx_strand_id
1 'polypeptide(L)'
;MAVGAVLAGCGGGSAESSDPGSTTTTTAALPEACVGPPLTLDLRAGGDHEAGGEDFEVSRAVALRTPILPGEMAFDGAGLAALQSKAEITPLAVYTLYLSDFAIDEEELTGRGLGYITPPAGKTLGLLSLVPATEAGLAEGDVVLPGELGYDTNTTFAPLTLQVIADGDSQTMAYTDIEGQAKVLVLDDDELCVDFDVTLTNQDEVVYEGKGTVLAPVVRSEPAFFFT
;
A
#
# COMPACT_ATOMS: atom_id res chain seq x y z
N MET A 1 1.63 -18.15 -59.27
CA MET A 1 2.85 -17.80 -60.05
C MET A 1 3.97 -17.54 -59.06
N ALA A 2 5.04 -18.29 -59.15
CA ALA A 2 6.27 -18.05 -58.40
C ALA A 2 7.23 -17.24 -59.27
N VAL A 3 7.89 -16.21 -58.71
CA VAL A 3 9.26 -15.80 -59.04
C VAL A 3 9.82 -15.09 -57.80
N GLY A 4 10.96 -15.57 -57.30
CA GLY A 4 11.81 -14.84 -56.37
C GLY A 4 13.07 -14.29 -57.04
N ALA A 5 13.92 -13.69 -56.20
CA ALA A 5 15.35 -13.34 -56.36
C ALA A 5 15.73 -11.86 -56.64
N VAL A 6 16.05 -11.18 -55.53
CA VAL A 6 17.32 -10.48 -55.13
C VAL A 6 18.32 -9.96 -56.19
N LEU A 7 18.82 -8.74 -55.91
CA LEU A 7 20.19 -8.14 -56.04
C LEU A 7 20.07 -6.71 -56.65
N ALA A 8 20.86 -5.65 -56.40
CA ALA A 8 21.90 -5.22 -55.45
C ALA A 8 22.27 -3.75 -55.81
N GLY A 9 22.86 -2.97 -54.88
CA GLY A 9 23.54 -1.66 -55.10
C GLY A 9 22.73 -0.43 -54.63
N CYS A 10 23.24 0.63 -53.99
CA CYS A 10 24.56 1.19 -53.64
C CYS A 10 24.51 1.60 -52.14
N GLY A 11 25.57 1.65 -51.33
CA GLY A 11 26.85 2.29 -51.57
C GLY A 11 26.83 3.76 -51.13
N GLY A 12 27.18 4.04 -49.87
CA GLY A 12 27.86 5.29 -49.47
C GLY A 12 27.11 6.31 -48.61
N GLY A 13 27.59 6.50 -47.38
CA GLY A 13 27.92 7.84 -46.86
C GLY A 13 26.82 8.63 -46.11
N SER A 14 26.88 8.53 -44.78
CA SER A 14 26.51 9.50 -43.74
C SER A 14 25.63 10.71 -44.08
N ALA A 15 24.46 10.78 -43.44
CA ALA A 15 24.03 11.99 -42.75
C ALA A 15 23.19 11.57 -41.53
N GLU A 16 23.71 11.92 -40.35
CA GLU A 16 23.02 11.88 -39.08
C GLU A 16 21.70 12.65 -39.17
N SER A 17 20.59 11.98 -38.88
CA SER A 17 19.40 12.65 -38.36
C SER A 17 18.98 11.90 -37.11
N SER A 18 19.56 12.34 -36.00
CA SER A 18 19.13 12.03 -34.65
C SER A 18 17.67 12.43 -34.51
N ASP A 19 16.78 11.45 -34.35
CA ASP A 19 15.46 11.68 -33.78
C ASP A 19 15.53 11.24 -32.31
N PRO A 20 15.60 12.19 -31.35
CA PRO A 20 15.73 11.86 -29.95
C PRO A 20 14.34 11.55 -29.36
N GLY A 21 14.22 10.35 -28.78
CA GLY A 21 13.31 10.15 -27.65
C GLY A 21 11.86 9.90 -28.00
N SER A 22 11.57 8.85 -28.75
CA SER A 22 10.31 8.13 -28.55
C SER A 22 10.56 7.01 -27.55
N THR A 23 10.65 7.36 -26.26
CA THR A 23 10.61 6.39 -25.17
C THR A 23 9.20 5.84 -25.15
N THR A 24 8.94 4.76 -25.87
CA THR A 24 7.76 3.93 -25.63
C THR A 24 7.92 3.35 -24.24
N THR A 25 7.36 4.02 -23.23
CA THR A 25 7.07 3.44 -21.92
C THR A 25 6.04 2.36 -22.17
N THR A 26 6.51 1.13 -22.37
CA THR A 26 5.63 -0.04 -22.33
C THR A 26 5.19 -0.15 -20.88
N THR A 27 4.02 0.41 -20.54
CA THR A 27 3.35 0.13 -19.29
C THR A 27 3.22 -1.39 -19.21
N ALA A 28 3.95 -2.00 -18.27
CA ALA A 28 3.80 -3.43 -18.02
C ALA A 28 2.32 -3.68 -17.73
N ALA A 29 1.74 -4.69 -18.37
CA ALA A 29 0.36 -5.03 -18.10
C ALA A 29 0.24 -5.46 -16.62
N LEU A 30 -0.72 -4.89 -15.89
CA LEU A 30 -1.01 -5.26 -14.51
C LEU A 30 -1.29 -6.77 -14.42
N PRO A 31 -0.85 -7.45 -13.34
CA PRO A 31 -1.23 -8.84 -13.09
C PRO A 31 -2.75 -9.02 -13.10
N GLU A 32 -3.25 -10.13 -13.64
CA GLU A 32 -4.70 -10.38 -13.77
C GLU A 32 -5.45 -10.34 -12.43
N ALA A 33 -4.77 -10.69 -11.34
CA ALA A 33 -5.33 -10.64 -9.99
C ALA A 33 -5.44 -9.21 -9.40
N CYS A 34 -4.74 -8.23 -9.98
CA CYS A 34 -4.76 -6.84 -9.53
C CYS A 34 -5.98 -6.11 -10.10
N VAL A 35 -7.14 -6.37 -9.50
CA VAL A 35 -8.40 -5.74 -9.86
C VAL A 35 -8.78 -4.72 -8.79
N GLY A 36 -9.18 -3.53 -9.23
CA GLY A 36 -9.71 -2.49 -8.34
C GLY A 36 -11.17 -2.75 -7.97
N PRO A 37 -11.68 -2.16 -6.88
CA PRO A 37 -13.09 -2.26 -6.50
C PRO A 37 -14.06 -1.84 -7.63
N PRO A 38 -15.27 -2.40 -7.70
CA PRO A 38 -15.87 -3.31 -6.70
C PRO A 38 -15.32 -4.73 -6.78
N LEU A 39 -15.07 -5.34 -5.62
CA LEU A 39 -14.57 -6.70 -5.48
C LEU A 39 -15.05 -7.34 -4.18
N THR A 40 -14.91 -8.66 -4.06
CA THR A 40 -15.27 -9.42 -2.86
C THR A 40 -14.00 -9.98 -2.23
N LEU A 41 -13.83 -9.77 -0.93
CA LEU A 41 -12.72 -10.30 -0.13
C LEU A 41 -13.26 -11.14 1.03
N ASP A 42 -12.40 -11.98 1.56
CA ASP A 42 -12.58 -12.48 2.92
C ASP A 42 -12.01 -11.42 3.87
N LEU A 43 -12.86 -10.79 4.68
CA LEU A 43 -12.43 -9.79 5.65
C LEU A 43 -13.35 -9.82 6.85
N ARG A 44 -12.84 -10.21 8.02
CA ARG A 44 -13.66 -10.50 9.21
C ARG A 44 -13.04 -9.96 10.48
N ALA A 45 -13.90 -9.47 11.37
CA ALA A 45 -13.65 -9.39 12.81
C ALA A 45 -14.41 -10.50 13.53
N GLY A 46 -13.76 -11.15 14.50
CA GLY A 46 -14.36 -12.09 15.43
C GLY A 46 -14.58 -11.49 16.83
N GLY A 47 -15.32 -12.21 17.69
CA GLY A 47 -15.53 -11.83 19.10
C GLY A 47 -16.79 -11.00 19.35
N ASP A 48 -16.80 -10.15 20.38
CA ASP A 48 -17.98 -9.34 20.77
C ASP A 48 -18.32 -8.22 19.77
N HIS A 49 -17.46 -8.01 18.77
CA HIS A 49 -17.52 -6.95 17.77
C HIS A 49 -17.39 -7.53 16.34
N GLU A 50 -18.19 -8.55 16.02
CA GLU A 50 -18.16 -9.19 14.70
C GLU A 50 -18.49 -8.21 13.56
N ALA A 51 -17.67 -8.21 12.52
CA ALA A 51 -17.78 -7.31 11.38
C ALA A 51 -17.26 -7.98 10.10
N GLY A 52 -17.75 -7.54 8.93
CA GLY A 52 -17.35 -8.12 7.65
C GLY A 52 -17.92 -9.54 7.40
N GLY A 53 -17.17 -10.39 6.71
CA GLY A 53 -17.58 -11.76 6.37
C GLY A 53 -16.69 -12.43 5.31
N GLU A 54 -17.00 -13.70 4.99
CA GLU A 54 -16.28 -14.48 3.94
C GLU A 54 -16.40 -13.84 2.56
N ASP A 55 -17.51 -13.12 2.34
CA ASP A 55 -17.88 -12.47 1.08
C ASP A 55 -18.05 -10.94 1.29
N PHE A 56 -17.11 -10.30 1.99
CA PHE A 56 -17.18 -8.86 2.23
C PHE A 56 -17.05 -8.07 0.91
N GLU A 57 -18.08 -7.30 0.58
CA GLU A 57 -18.12 -6.47 -0.63
C GLU A 57 -17.33 -5.17 -0.42
N VAL A 58 -16.14 -5.09 -1.00
CA VAL A 58 -15.35 -3.86 -1.04
C VAL A 58 -15.82 -3.02 -2.21
N SER A 59 -16.46 -1.90 -1.90
CA SER A 59 -16.91 -0.91 -2.89
C SER A 59 -15.83 0.13 -3.19
N ARG A 60 -14.91 0.39 -2.25
CA ARG A 60 -13.83 1.36 -2.39
C ARG A 60 -12.56 0.86 -1.68
N ALA A 61 -11.42 1.18 -2.28
CA ALA A 61 -10.11 0.94 -1.71
C ALA A 61 -9.21 2.14 -2.00
N VAL A 62 -8.36 2.50 -1.03
CA VAL A 62 -7.35 3.57 -1.14
C VAL A 62 -6.12 3.16 -0.34
N ALA A 63 -4.91 3.34 -0.87
CA ALA A 63 -3.66 3.13 -0.15
C ALA A 63 -3.07 4.46 0.30
N LEU A 64 -3.04 4.74 1.60
CA LEU A 64 -2.34 5.90 2.15
C LEU A 64 -0.86 5.58 2.35
N ARG A 65 0.00 6.31 1.65
CA ARG A 65 1.46 6.29 1.83
C ARG A 65 1.87 7.34 2.85
N THR A 66 2.39 6.90 3.98
CA THR A 66 2.94 7.78 5.03
C THR A 66 4.46 7.59 5.20
N PRO A 67 5.29 8.64 5.00
CA PRO A 67 6.73 8.54 5.15
C PRO A 67 7.20 8.12 6.54
N ILE A 68 8.29 7.35 6.61
CA ILE A 68 9.02 7.02 7.84
C ILE A 68 10.41 7.63 7.76
N LEU A 69 10.82 8.32 8.82
CA LEU A 69 12.13 8.93 8.99
C LEU A 69 12.83 8.32 10.22
N PRO A 70 13.69 7.29 10.04
CA PRO A 70 14.37 6.62 11.14
C PRO A 70 15.32 7.54 11.92
N GLY A 71 15.46 7.28 13.23
CA GLY A 71 16.44 7.92 14.11
C GLY A 71 15.93 9.07 15.00
N GLU A 72 16.80 9.59 15.86
CA GLU A 72 16.47 10.71 16.77
C GLU A 72 16.37 12.03 16.01
N MET A 73 15.28 12.77 16.21
CA MET A 73 15.03 14.03 15.49
C MET A 73 14.98 15.25 16.42
N ALA A 74 15.70 16.30 16.02
CA ALA A 74 15.65 17.60 16.65
C ALA A 74 14.45 18.39 16.10
N PHE A 75 13.36 18.47 16.86
CA PHE A 75 12.14 19.23 16.53
C PHE A 75 12.29 20.74 16.75
N ASP A 76 13.44 21.34 16.42
CA ASP A 76 13.50 22.80 16.33
C ASP A 76 12.86 23.28 15.01
N GLY A 77 12.48 24.56 14.95
CA GLY A 77 11.75 25.12 13.80
C GLY A 77 12.54 25.10 12.48
N ALA A 78 13.87 25.03 12.53
CA ALA A 78 14.72 24.87 11.35
C ALA A 78 14.80 23.38 10.93
N GLY A 79 14.73 22.46 11.89
CA GLY A 79 14.62 21.03 11.69
C GLY A 79 13.34 20.64 10.96
N LEU A 80 12.18 21.19 11.32
CA LEU A 80 10.89 20.78 10.74
C LEU A 80 10.84 20.87 9.20
N ALA A 81 11.31 21.98 8.61
CA ALA A 81 11.31 22.12 7.15
C ALA A 81 12.26 21.12 6.47
N ALA A 82 13.40 20.81 7.11
CA ALA A 82 14.32 19.79 6.63
C ALA A 82 13.73 18.37 6.77
N LEU A 83 12.94 18.11 7.81
CA LEU A 83 12.23 16.83 7.99
C LEU A 83 11.12 16.66 6.95
N GLN A 84 10.34 17.71 6.69
CA GLN A 84 9.33 17.70 5.61
C GLN A 84 9.98 17.39 4.25
N SER A 85 11.09 18.06 3.95
CA SER A 85 11.83 17.81 2.70
C SER A 85 12.36 16.37 2.61
N LYS A 86 12.78 15.76 3.73
CA LYS A 86 13.17 14.36 3.78
C LYS A 86 11.98 13.41 3.60
N ALA A 87 10.84 13.73 4.23
CA ALA A 87 9.61 12.95 4.13
C ALA A 87 9.07 12.89 2.68
N GLU A 88 9.26 13.97 1.90
CA GLU A 88 8.83 14.02 0.49
C GLU A 88 9.57 13.03 -0.41
N ILE A 89 10.85 12.76 -0.14
CA ILE A 89 11.73 12.01 -1.04
C ILE A 89 12.15 10.64 -0.49
N THR A 90 11.86 10.33 0.77
CA THR A 90 12.24 9.05 1.36
C THR A 90 11.50 7.91 0.67
N PRO A 91 12.18 6.81 0.28
CA PRO A 91 11.52 5.61 -0.19
C PRO A 91 10.84 4.84 0.95
N LEU A 92 11.26 5.09 2.20
CA LEU A 92 10.74 4.42 3.39
C LEU A 92 9.39 5.00 3.81
N ALA A 93 8.34 4.19 3.71
CA ALA A 93 6.97 4.59 4.05
C ALA A 93 6.14 3.40 4.53
N VAL A 94 5.19 3.67 5.42
CA VAL A 94 4.06 2.76 5.71
C VAL A 94 3.02 2.94 4.60
N TYR A 95 2.46 1.84 4.13
CA TYR A 95 1.29 1.84 3.26
C TYR A 95 0.11 1.24 4.03
N THR A 96 -0.93 2.04 4.25
CA THR A 96 -2.18 1.57 4.87
C THR A 96 -3.26 1.51 3.80
N LEU A 97 -3.71 0.30 3.45
CA LEU A 97 -4.87 0.10 2.59
C LEU A 97 -6.14 0.22 3.42
N TYR A 98 -7.00 1.14 3.02
CA TYR A 98 -8.36 1.32 3.51
C TYR A 98 -9.30 0.57 2.56
N LEU A 99 -10.06 -0.38 3.07
CA LEU A 99 -10.98 -1.25 2.31
C LEU A 99 -12.40 -1.06 2.88
N SER A 100 -13.35 -0.58 2.07
CA SER A 100 -14.66 -0.19 2.60
C SER A 100 -15.83 -0.55 1.70
N ASP A 101 -16.98 -0.79 2.34
CA ASP A 101 -18.29 -0.93 1.70
C ASP A 101 -19.05 0.43 1.61
N PHE A 102 -18.30 1.53 1.76
CA PHE A 102 -18.76 2.91 1.66
C PHE A 102 -17.70 3.79 0.98
N ALA A 103 -18.10 5.00 0.56
CA ALA A 103 -17.17 5.95 -0.05
C ALA A 103 -16.14 6.48 0.96
N ILE A 104 -14.88 6.56 0.55
CA ILE A 104 -13.79 7.17 1.33
C ILE A 104 -13.53 8.56 0.77
N ASP A 105 -13.50 9.57 1.65
CA ASP A 105 -13.00 10.89 1.31
C ASP A 105 -11.47 10.92 1.45
N GLU A 106 -10.78 11.06 0.32
CA GLU A 106 -9.30 11.07 0.28
C GLU A 106 -8.73 12.35 0.92
N GLU A 107 -9.50 13.44 1.00
CA GLU A 107 -9.08 14.65 1.70
C GLU A 107 -8.95 14.40 3.22
N GLU A 108 -9.80 13.54 3.79
CA GLU A 108 -9.72 13.14 5.20
C GLU A 108 -8.50 12.25 5.50
N LEU A 109 -8.05 11.48 4.51
CA LEU A 109 -6.85 10.63 4.62
C LEU A 109 -5.55 11.41 4.57
N THR A 110 -5.50 12.48 3.77
CA THR A 110 -4.25 13.21 3.49
C THR A 110 -3.93 14.28 4.54
N GLY A 111 -4.91 14.69 5.34
CA GLY A 111 -4.77 15.69 6.41
C GLY A 111 -3.91 15.25 7.60
N ARG A 112 -3.78 16.13 8.62
CA ARG A 112 -2.94 15.86 9.81
C ARG A 112 -3.51 14.77 10.70
N GLY A 113 -2.98 13.56 10.55
CA GLY A 113 -3.29 12.40 11.39
C GLY A 113 -3.24 11.12 10.57
N LEU A 114 -3.35 9.98 11.23
CA LEU A 114 -3.38 8.64 10.62
C LEU A 114 -4.63 8.37 9.75
N GLY A 115 -5.28 9.40 9.18
CA GLY A 115 -6.51 9.26 8.41
C GLY A 115 -7.55 8.44 9.17
N TYR A 116 -7.99 8.93 10.33
CA TYR A 116 -8.99 8.21 11.13
C TYR A 116 -10.35 8.30 10.45
N ILE A 117 -10.70 7.25 9.71
CA ILE A 117 -12.01 7.11 9.09
C ILE A 117 -12.91 6.34 10.06
N THR A 118 -14.00 6.97 10.46
CA THR A 118 -15.08 6.29 11.18
C THR A 118 -16.06 5.69 10.18
N PRO A 119 -16.29 4.37 10.17
CA PRO A 119 -17.31 3.79 9.30
C PRO A 119 -18.70 4.35 9.66
N PRO A 120 -19.54 4.70 8.67
CA PRO A 120 -20.93 5.05 8.92
C PRO A 120 -21.71 3.91 9.59
N ALA A 121 -22.91 4.22 10.11
CA ALA A 121 -23.75 3.21 10.75
C ALA A 121 -24.03 2.00 9.85
N GLY A 122 -23.74 0.81 10.36
CA GLY A 122 -23.87 -0.46 9.63
C GLY A 122 -22.87 -0.68 8.50
N LYS A 123 -21.77 0.08 8.48
CA LYS A 123 -20.66 -0.05 7.52
C LYS A 123 -19.42 -0.62 8.17
N THR A 124 -18.51 -1.10 7.34
CA THR A 124 -17.28 -1.75 7.78
C THR A 124 -16.07 -1.19 7.04
N LEU A 125 -14.99 -0.98 7.80
CA LEU A 125 -13.71 -0.53 7.29
C LEU A 125 -12.62 -1.55 7.65
N GLY A 126 -11.94 -2.07 6.63
CA GLY A 126 -10.69 -2.82 6.76
C GLY A 126 -9.49 -1.91 6.66
N LEU A 127 -8.49 -2.13 7.49
CA LEU A 127 -7.17 -1.48 7.46
C LEU A 127 -6.08 -2.55 7.38
N LEU A 128 -5.39 -2.63 6.26
CA LEU A 128 -4.19 -3.47 6.11
C LEU A 128 -2.97 -2.54 6.03
N SER A 129 -2.07 -2.61 7.02
CA SER A 129 -0.84 -1.81 7.00
C SER A 129 0.37 -2.67 6.66
N LEU A 130 1.20 -2.16 5.77
CA LEU A 130 2.46 -2.73 5.32
C LEU A 130 3.59 -1.78 5.68
N VAL A 131 4.51 -2.23 6.53
CA VAL A 131 5.73 -1.51 6.88
C VAL A 131 6.92 -2.28 6.32
N PRO A 132 7.79 -1.64 5.51
CA PRO A 132 8.98 -2.30 4.98
C PRO A 132 9.87 -2.80 6.10
N ALA A 133 10.38 -4.03 5.98
CA ALA A 133 11.28 -4.59 6.98
C ALA A 133 12.70 -3.97 6.96
N THR A 134 13.04 -3.21 5.91
CA THR A 134 14.37 -2.62 5.71
C THR A 134 14.29 -1.15 5.34
N GLU A 135 15.38 -0.39 5.55
CA GLU A 135 15.46 1.03 5.18
C GLU A 135 15.34 1.31 3.67
N ALA A 136 15.37 0.28 2.82
CA ALA A 136 15.21 0.42 1.37
C ALA A 136 13.79 0.82 0.96
N GLY A 137 12.80 0.69 1.84
CA GLY A 137 11.38 0.85 1.51
C GLY A 137 10.76 -0.45 0.97
N LEU A 138 9.48 -0.36 0.60
CA LEU A 138 8.78 -1.45 -0.09
C LEU A 138 9.03 -1.34 -1.60
N ALA A 139 9.10 -2.49 -2.26
CA ALA A 139 9.23 -2.63 -3.70
C ALA A 139 8.28 -3.70 -4.25
N GLU A 140 8.05 -3.67 -5.57
CA GLU A 140 7.34 -4.75 -6.27
C GLU A 140 8.04 -6.10 -6.04
N GLY A 141 7.25 -7.13 -5.71
CA GLY A 141 7.73 -8.48 -5.43
C GLY A 141 8.06 -8.72 -3.97
N ASP A 142 8.07 -7.69 -3.12
CA ASP A 142 8.30 -7.84 -1.70
C ASP A 142 7.21 -8.68 -1.04
N VAL A 143 7.63 -9.48 -0.05
CA VAL A 143 6.74 -10.20 0.85
C VAL A 143 6.93 -9.64 2.24
N VAL A 144 5.89 -9.01 2.76
CA VAL A 144 5.83 -8.47 4.11
C VAL A 144 5.37 -9.59 5.04
N LEU A 145 6.20 -9.89 6.03
CA LEU A 145 5.98 -10.92 7.03
C LEU A 145 5.86 -10.29 8.42
N PRO A 146 5.10 -10.90 9.34
CA PRO A 146 5.17 -10.57 10.76
C PRO A 146 6.60 -10.63 11.30
N GLY A 147 6.96 -9.76 12.25
CA GLY A 147 8.28 -9.77 12.87
C GLY A 147 8.75 -8.40 13.34
N GLU A 148 10.07 -8.26 13.48
CA GLU A 148 10.73 -7.01 13.86
C GLU A 148 11.20 -6.24 12.62
N LEU A 149 11.27 -4.92 12.74
CA LEU A 149 11.91 -4.08 11.73
C LEU A 149 13.43 -4.22 11.81
N GLY A 150 14.10 -4.14 10.66
CA GLY A 150 15.56 -4.12 10.57
C GLY A 150 16.19 -2.75 10.85
N TYR A 151 15.42 -1.80 11.38
CA TYR A 151 15.85 -0.43 11.68
C TYR A 151 15.07 0.14 12.87
N ASP A 152 15.68 1.13 13.53
CA ASP A 152 15.11 1.76 14.71
C ASP A 152 14.21 2.95 14.35
N THR A 153 13.02 2.97 14.94
CA THR A 153 12.08 4.10 14.92
C THR A 153 11.68 4.45 16.34
N ASN A 154 11.36 5.72 16.58
CA ASN A 154 10.79 6.15 17.86
C ASN A 154 9.34 5.63 18.04
N THR A 155 8.65 5.42 16.92
CA THR A 155 7.32 4.82 16.83
C THR A 155 7.46 3.31 16.72
N THR A 156 6.77 2.53 17.54
CA THR A 156 6.74 1.08 17.38
C THR A 156 5.83 0.69 16.22
N PHE A 157 6.35 -0.09 15.29
CA PHE A 157 5.59 -0.66 14.18
C PHE A 157 5.61 -2.18 14.23
N ALA A 158 4.49 -2.79 13.86
CA ALA A 158 4.48 -4.15 13.35
C ALA A 158 4.59 -4.07 11.81
N PRO A 159 5.42 -4.92 11.17
CA PRO A 159 5.55 -4.96 9.71
C PRO A 159 4.24 -5.16 8.97
N LEU A 160 3.33 -5.93 9.57
CA LEU A 160 2.05 -6.31 8.99
C LEU A 160 0.98 -6.18 10.07
N THR A 161 -0.12 -5.49 9.77
CA THR A 161 -1.27 -5.40 10.66
C THR A 161 -2.56 -5.48 9.86
N LEU A 162 -3.59 -6.14 10.41
CA LEU A 162 -4.95 -6.09 9.92
C LEU A 162 -5.87 -5.57 11.01
N GLN A 163 -6.82 -4.71 10.66
CA GLN A 163 -7.93 -4.31 11.53
C GLN A 163 -9.22 -4.29 10.70
N VAL A 164 -10.31 -4.74 11.30
CA VAL A 164 -11.65 -4.66 10.72
C VAL A 164 -12.53 -3.95 11.75
N ILE A 165 -13.09 -2.81 11.36
CA ILE A 165 -13.79 -1.88 12.24
C ILE A 165 -15.23 -1.76 11.77
N ALA A 166 -16.19 -1.98 12.67
CA ALA A 166 -17.59 -1.67 12.46
C ALA A 166 -18.04 -0.41 13.21
N ASP A 167 -19.25 0.04 12.90
CA ASP A 167 -19.94 1.07 13.67
C ASP A 167 -20.04 0.70 15.16
N GLY A 168 -19.69 1.64 16.03
CA GLY A 168 -19.78 1.48 17.48
C GLY A 168 -18.59 0.77 18.14
N ASP A 169 -17.60 0.30 17.38
CA ASP A 169 -16.39 -0.28 17.94
C ASP A 169 -15.54 0.79 18.64
N SER A 170 -15.25 0.57 19.93
CA SER A 170 -14.19 1.35 20.60
C SER A 170 -12.85 0.94 20.02
N GLN A 171 -11.97 1.92 19.75
CA GLN A 171 -10.69 1.69 19.08
C GLN A 171 -9.95 0.45 19.59
N THR A 172 -9.47 -0.29 18.60
CA THR A 172 -8.79 -1.58 18.64
C THR A 172 -7.60 -1.61 19.59
N MET A 173 -7.50 -2.70 20.35
CA MET A 173 -6.28 -3.04 21.07
C MET A 173 -5.17 -3.43 20.08
N ALA A 174 -3.93 -3.04 20.35
CA ALA A 174 -2.78 -3.45 19.56
C ALA A 174 -2.50 -4.94 19.81
N TYR A 175 -3.11 -5.80 19.00
CA TYR A 175 -2.78 -7.21 18.95
C TYR A 175 -1.56 -7.40 18.06
N THR A 176 -0.61 -8.22 18.52
CA THR A 176 0.68 -8.42 17.83
C THR A 176 0.84 -9.84 17.29
N ASP A 177 -0.06 -10.75 17.63
CA ASP A 177 0.00 -12.16 17.24
C ASP A 177 -0.68 -12.35 15.88
N ILE A 178 0.00 -11.84 14.84
CA ILE A 178 -0.40 -11.98 13.45
C ILE A 178 0.40 -13.11 12.77
N GLU A 179 -0.32 -13.97 12.06
CA GLU A 179 0.21 -15.00 11.17
C GLU A 179 -0.12 -14.66 9.71
N GLY A 180 0.61 -15.28 8.78
CA GLY A 180 0.42 -15.09 7.35
C GLY A 180 1.36 -14.06 6.74
N GLN A 181 0.96 -13.47 5.61
CA GLN A 181 1.80 -12.58 4.82
C GLN A 181 1.01 -11.66 3.90
N ALA A 182 1.66 -10.61 3.42
CA ALA A 182 1.19 -9.79 2.31
C ALA A 182 2.28 -9.63 1.24
N LYS A 183 1.95 -9.89 -0.02
CA LYS A 183 2.84 -9.77 -1.16
C LYS A 183 2.48 -8.54 -1.99
N VAL A 184 3.46 -7.69 -2.21
CA VAL A 184 3.35 -6.54 -3.12
C VAL A 184 3.47 -7.04 -4.55
N LEU A 185 2.37 -7.01 -5.30
CA LEU A 185 2.33 -7.44 -6.70
C LEU A 185 2.63 -6.29 -7.67
N VAL A 186 2.25 -5.07 -7.29
CA VAL A 186 2.51 -3.82 -8.03
C VAL A 186 2.70 -2.72 -6.99
N LEU A 187 3.71 -1.87 -7.18
CA LEU A 187 3.88 -0.65 -6.40
C LEU A 187 4.54 0.42 -7.26
N ASP A 188 3.82 1.51 -7.50
CA ASP A 188 4.35 2.73 -8.08
C ASP A 188 3.80 3.98 -7.34
N ASP A 189 3.92 5.15 -7.96
CA ASP A 189 3.49 6.42 -7.36
C ASP A 189 1.96 6.58 -7.31
N ASP A 190 1.23 5.87 -8.17
CA ASP A 190 -0.21 6.02 -8.38
C ASP A 190 -1.00 4.80 -7.88
N GLU A 191 -0.40 3.61 -7.83
CA GLU A 191 -1.10 2.36 -7.56
C GLU A 191 -0.31 1.39 -6.66
N LEU A 192 -1.05 0.67 -5.81
CA LEU A 192 -0.56 -0.42 -4.98
C LEU A 192 -1.48 -1.64 -5.16
N CYS A 193 -0.91 -2.75 -5.60
CA CYS A 193 -1.58 -4.04 -5.62
C CYS A 193 -0.97 -5.00 -4.60
N VAL A 194 -1.81 -5.54 -3.73
CA VAL A 194 -1.40 -6.45 -2.65
C VAL A 194 -2.23 -7.72 -2.69
N ASP A 195 -1.55 -8.85 -2.62
CA ASP A 195 -2.15 -10.16 -2.34
C ASP A 195 -1.83 -10.54 -0.88
N PHE A 196 -2.84 -10.74 -0.05
CA PHE A 196 -2.66 -10.98 1.37
C PHE A 196 -3.50 -12.16 1.85
N ASP A 197 -2.97 -12.84 2.86
CA ASP A 197 -3.61 -13.92 3.61
C ASP A 197 -3.06 -13.84 5.02
N VAL A 198 -3.86 -13.29 5.93
CA VAL A 198 -3.43 -12.97 7.30
C VAL A 198 -4.50 -13.33 8.32
N THR A 199 -4.04 -13.77 9.47
CA THR A 199 -4.89 -14.07 10.63
C THR A 199 -4.26 -13.43 11.85
N LEU A 200 -5.03 -12.60 12.54
CA LEU A 200 -4.65 -12.01 13.82
C LEU A 200 -5.39 -12.76 14.93
N THR A 201 -4.65 -13.17 15.95
CA THR A 201 -5.20 -13.85 17.12
C THR A 201 -4.95 -13.07 18.41
N ASN A 202 -5.73 -13.38 19.44
CA ASN A 202 -5.52 -12.95 20.82
C ASN A 202 -5.80 -14.14 21.74
N GLN A 203 -4.78 -14.65 22.42
CA GLN A 203 -4.91 -15.80 23.32
C GLN A 203 -5.60 -17.00 22.63
N ASP A 204 -5.16 -17.33 21.42
CA ASP A 204 -5.68 -18.40 20.55
C ASP A 204 -7.08 -18.15 19.94
N GLU A 205 -7.73 -17.03 20.22
CA GLU A 205 -8.97 -16.62 19.56
C GLU A 205 -8.68 -15.76 18.33
N VAL A 206 -9.33 -16.06 17.20
CA VAL A 206 -9.22 -15.22 15.99
C VAL A 206 -9.91 -13.88 16.23
N VAL A 207 -9.16 -12.81 16.08
CA VAL A 207 -9.63 -11.43 16.18
C VAL A 207 -9.93 -10.86 14.80
N TYR A 208 -8.98 -10.99 13.86
CA TYR A 208 -9.17 -10.59 12.48
C TYR A 208 -8.70 -11.67 11.53
N GLU A 209 -9.41 -11.83 10.42
CA GLU A 209 -9.00 -12.67 9.31
C GLU A 209 -9.19 -11.88 8.02
N GLY A 210 -8.23 -11.97 7.11
CA GLY A 210 -8.28 -11.24 5.86
C GLY A 210 -7.56 -11.98 4.76
N LYS A 211 -8.22 -12.16 3.63
CA LYS A 211 -7.65 -12.80 2.45
C LYS A 211 -8.17 -12.22 1.15
N GLY A 212 -7.25 -11.99 0.22
CA GLY A 212 -7.51 -11.74 -1.18
C GLY A 212 -6.51 -10.80 -1.83
N THR A 213 -6.82 -10.35 -3.03
CA THR A 213 -5.98 -9.44 -3.81
C THR A 213 -6.73 -8.15 -4.09
N VAL A 214 -6.10 -7.01 -3.85
CA VAL A 214 -6.70 -5.68 -4.06
C VAL A 214 -5.71 -4.74 -4.75
N LEU A 215 -6.19 -4.05 -5.79
CA LEU A 215 -5.55 -2.89 -6.38
C LEU A 215 -6.20 -1.62 -5.84
N ALA A 216 -5.40 -0.70 -5.30
CA ALA A 216 -5.87 0.58 -4.79
C ALA A 216 -5.01 1.73 -5.32
N PRO A 217 -5.60 2.91 -5.61
CA PRO A 217 -4.83 4.10 -5.87
C PRO A 217 -4.05 4.51 -4.62
N VAL A 218 -2.84 5.03 -4.82
CA VAL A 218 -1.97 5.55 -3.77
C VAL A 218 -2.22 7.03 -3.58
N VAL A 219 -2.51 7.42 -2.34
CA VAL A 219 -2.54 8.82 -1.91
C VAL A 219 -1.41 9.05 -0.93
N ARG A 220 -0.77 10.21 -0.99
CA ARG A 220 0.35 10.55 -0.11
C ARG A 220 -0.15 11.43 1.04
N SER A 221 0.27 11.11 2.26
CA SER A 221 0.04 12.01 3.39
C SER A 221 0.71 13.37 3.14
N GLU A 222 0.20 14.43 3.76
CA GLU A 222 0.89 15.72 3.75
C GLU A 222 2.36 15.56 4.22
N PRO A 223 3.35 16.24 3.61
CA PRO A 223 4.75 16.18 4.04
C PRO A 223 5.00 16.55 5.50
N ALA A 224 4.08 17.30 6.11
CA ALA A 224 4.11 17.63 7.52
C ALA A 224 3.78 16.45 8.43
N PHE A 225 3.25 15.35 7.88
CA PHE A 225 2.91 14.12 8.57
C PHE A 225 3.87 13.00 8.14
N PHE A 226 4.72 12.59 9.07
CA PHE A 226 5.67 11.50 8.91
C PHE A 226 5.84 10.79 10.25
N PHE A 227 6.26 9.54 10.18
CA PHE A 227 6.66 8.77 11.34
C PHE A 227 8.15 8.91 11.63
N THR A 228 8.49 8.74 12.90
CA THR A 228 9.84 8.90 13.43
C THR A 228 10.24 7.68 14.23
#